data_AF-A0A3N5UEC0-F1
#
_entry.id   AF-A0A3N5UEC0-F1
#
_cell.length_a   1.000
_cell.length_b   1.000
_cell.length_c   1.000
_cell.angle_alpha   90.00
_cell.angle_beta   90.00
_cell.angle_gamma   90.00
#
_symmetry.space_group_name_H-M   'P 1'
#
loop_
_entity.id
_entity.type
_entity.pdbx_description
1 polymer ?
#
loop_
_entity_poly.entity_id
_entity_poly.type
_entity_poly.pdbx_seq_one_letter_code
_entity_poly.pdbx_strand_id
1 'polypeptide(L)'
;MLSEHNRMILYDPRQLHSLMDFGIDIPVLDSRASETFARLSSHPHLTARRDAWHINALGGAVDRADLLRVHSTDYVSRLFSPGLEAEIIRTYELIDADGNYHRYQPALATRPLSELFDRILTRAGGTLQCCRRALESGFCFYFGGGMHHAQKEYGAGFCLVNDLVIALRRLQAETRIRRAWVIDVDA
;
A
#
# COMPACT_ATOMS: atom_id res chain seq x y z
N MET A 1 14.25 26.44 9.42
CA MET A 1 14.15 25.53 10.55
C MET A 1 12.72 25.00 10.54
N LEU A 2 12.48 23.76 10.07
CA LEU A 2 11.14 23.16 10.10
C LEU A 2 10.76 23.00 11.58
N SER A 3 9.68 23.63 12.02
CA SER A 3 9.27 23.54 13.43
C SER A 3 8.89 22.09 13.74
N GLU A 4 9.12 21.63 14.97
CA GLU A 4 8.79 20.27 15.43
C GLU A 4 7.29 19.93 15.39
N HIS A 5 6.45 20.82 14.86
CA HIS A 5 5.00 20.78 14.96
C HIS A 5 4.28 20.26 13.72
N ASN A 6 5.00 19.76 12.71
CA ASN A 6 4.42 19.43 11.41
C ASN A 6 4.62 17.96 11.01
N ARG A 7 4.57 17.03 11.97
CA ARG A 7 4.62 15.59 11.69
C ARG A 7 3.22 15.09 11.40
N MET A 8 3.02 14.53 10.20
CA MET A 8 1.73 13.98 9.80
C MET A 8 1.74 12.45 9.86
N ILE A 9 0.61 11.85 10.21
CA ILE A 9 0.39 10.41 10.20
C ILE A 9 -0.90 10.14 9.44
N LEU A 10 -0.80 9.40 8.35
CA LEU A 10 -1.92 8.90 7.58
C LEU A 10 -2.34 7.54 8.12
N TYR A 11 -3.56 7.45 8.61
CA TYR A 11 -4.18 6.20 9.03
C TYR A 11 -5.69 6.28 8.82
N ASP A 12 -6.22 5.47 7.90
CA ASP A 12 -7.65 5.36 7.67
C ASP A 12 -8.13 4.02 8.26
N PRO A 13 -8.87 4.01 9.39
CA PRO A 13 -9.30 2.79 10.04
C PRO A 13 -10.30 1.97 9.21
N ARG A 14 -10.85 2.54 8.13
CA ARG A 14 -11.75 1.82 7.21
C ARG A 14 -10.97 0.94 6.23
N GLN A 15 -9.66 1.14 6.12
CA GLN A 15 -8.79 0.37 5.24
C GLN A 15 -8.20 -0.81 5.99
N LEU A 16 -8.88 -1.94 5.89
CA LEU A 16 -8.41 -3.19 6.49
C LEU A 16 -7.14 -3.69 5.79
N HIS A 17 -6.14 -4.05 6.58
CA HIS A 17 -4.89 -4.72 6.21
C HIS A 17 -5.11 -6.20 5.91
N SER A 18 -6.01 -6.86 6.65
CA SER A 18 -6.39 -8.27 6.50
C SER A 18 -6.80 -8.62 5.07
N LEU A 19 -6.48 -9.86 4.66
CA LEU A 19 -6.81 -10.43 3.36
C LEU A 19 -7.84 -11.57 3.45
N MET A 20 -8.35 -11.85 4.66
CA MET A 20 -9.28 -12.95 4.92
C MET A 20 -10.59 -12.83 4.14
N ASP A 21 -11.06 -11.61 3.87
CA ASP A 21 -12.27 -11.39 3.05
C ASP A 21 -12.12 -11.97 1.63
N PHE A 22 -10.89 -12.11 1.14
CA PHE A 22 -10.57 -12.70 -0.14
C PHE A 22 -10.21 -14.19 -0.04
N GLY A 23 -10.37 -14.80 1.14
CA GLY A 23 -9.95 -16.16 1.43
C GLY A 23 -8.43 -16.35 1.52
N ILE A 24 -7.64 -15.29 1.67
CA ILE A 24 -6.17 -15.38 1.73
C ILE A 24 -5.70 -15.46 3.19
N ASP A 25 -5.06 -16.56 3.56
CA ASP A 25 -4.56 -16.87 4.91
C ASP A 25 -3.08 -16.52 5.09
N ILE A 26 -2.72 -15.29 4.76
CA ILE A 26 -1.40 -14.74 5.04
C ILE A 26 -1.51 -13.92 6.34
N PRO A 27 -0.57 -14.03 7.29
CA PRO A 27 -0.64 -13.37 8.59
C PRO A 27 -0.38 -11.85 8.52
N VAL A 28 -1.04 -11.14 7.61
CA VAL A 28 -1.11 -9.68 7.57
C VAL A 28 -2.21 -9.23 8.53
N LEU A 29 -1.85 -9.05 9.79
CA LEU A 29 -2.79 -8.69 10.85
C LEU A 29 -3.04 -7.18 10.91
N ASP A 30 -4.32 -6.79 10.96
CA ASP A 30 -4.77 -5.41 11.21
C ASP A 30 -4.25 -4.84 12.53
N SER A 31 -3.99 -5.71 13.51
CA SER A 31 -3.48 -5.33 14.84
C SER A 31 -2.16 -4.57 14.77
N ARG A 32 -1.29 -4.85 13.77
CA ARG A 32 -0.01 -4.16 13.63
C ARG A 32 -0.18 -2.64 13.49
N ALA A 33 -1.06 -2.21 12.59
CA ALA A 33 -1.33 -0.80 12.36
C ALA A 33 -2.25 -0.21 13.43
N SER A 34 -3.35 -0.90 13.73
CA SER A 34 -4.38 -0.40 14.66
C SER A 34 -3.87 -0.26 16.09
N GLU A 35 -3.10 -1.23 16.61
CA GLU A 35 -2.56 -1.15 17.97
C GLU A 35 -1.47 -0.08 18.08
N THR A 36 -0.59 0.02 17.08
CA THR A 36 0.42 1.09 17.04
C THR A 36 -0.24 2.47 17.02
N PHE A 37 -1.26 2.64 16.17
CA PHE A 37 -2.02 3.89 16.12
C PHE A 37 -2.76 4.18 17.43
N ALA A 38 -3.33 3.16 18.07
CA ALA A 38 -3.99 3.30 19.37
C ALA A 38 -3.00 3.76 20.45
N ARG A 39 -1.79 3.20 20.50
CA ARG A 39 -0.72 3.62 21.42
C ARG A 39 -0.26 5.06 21.16
N LEU A 40 -0.12 5.47 19.90
CA LEU A 40 0.19 6.87 19.57
C LEU A 40 -0.95 7.81 19.99
N SER A 41 -2.19 7.37 19.80
CA SER A 41 -3.40 8.15 20.12
C SER A 41 -3.65 8.29 21.62
N SER A 42 -3.11 7.38 22.46
CA SER A 42 -3.21 7.45 23.92
C SER A 42 -1.97 8.06 24.60
N HIS A 43 -0.93 8.40 23.82
CA HIS A 43 0.30 8.95 24.38
C HIS A 43 0.10 10.39 24.90
N PRO A 44 0.45 10.71 26.18
CA PRO A 44 0.10 11.98 26.83
C PRO A 44 0.43 13.25 26.03
N HIS A 45 1.57 13.26 25.33
CA HIS A 45 2.00 14.42 24.54
C HIS A 45 1.44 14.47 23.11
N LEU A 46 0.97 13.34 22.57
CA LEU A 46 0.45 13.26 21.20
C LEU A 46 -1.07 13.38 21.15
N THR A 47 -1.78 12.82 22.14
CA THR A 47 -3.25 12.82 22.20
C THR A 47 -3.83 14.23 22.13
N ALA A 48 -3.25 15.18 22.88
CA ALA A 48 -3.75 16.55 22.96
C ALA A 48 -3.76 17.29 21.61
N ARG A 49 -3.02 16.79 20.61
CA ARG A 49 -2.89 17.40 19.28
C ARG A 49 -3.26 16.45 18.15
N ARG A 50 -4.06 15.42 18.42
CA ARG A 50 -4.39 14.38 17.43
C ARG A 50 -4.85 14.94 16.10
N ASP A 51 -5.80 15.86 16.11
CA ASP A 51 -6.35 16.44 14.88
C ASP A 51 -5.32 17.27 14.09
N ALA A 52 -4.22 17.69 14.73
CA ALA A 52 -3.14 18.43 14.08
C ALA A 52 -2.15 17.52 13.34
N TRP A 53 -2.06 16.24 13.70
CA TRP A 53 -1.13 15.29 13.07
C TRP A 53 -1.81 14.14 12.32
N HIS A 54 -3.07 13.82 12.62
CA HIS A 54 -3.76 12.67 12.03
C HIS A 54 -4.47 13.05 10.73
N ILE A 55 -4.17 12.34 9.65
CA ILE A 55 -4.95 12.31 8.42
C ILE A 55 -5.76 11.02 8.42
N ASN A 56 -7.08 11.15 8.51
CA ASN A 56 -8.01 10.06 8.79
C ASN A 56 -8.67 9.45 7.54
N ALA A 57 -8.34 9.95 6.35
CA ALA A 57 -8.91 9.50 5.10
C ALA A 57 -7.87 9.45 3.97
N LEU A 58 -7.92 8.37 3.20
CA LEU A 58 -7.20 8.29 1.95
C LEU A 58 -7.85 9.17 0.88
N GLY A 59 -7.02 9.92 0.15
CA GLY A 59 -7.48 10.82 -0.92
C GLY A 59 -6.57 10.83 -2.15
N GLY A 60 -5.50 10.04 -2.17
CA GLY A 60 -4.66 9.86 -3.36
C GLY A 60 -5.25 8.81 -4.31
N ALA A 61 -5.20 9.08 -5.61
CA ALA A 61 -5.55 8.12 -6.65
C ALA A 61 -4.27 7.68 -7.38
N VAL A 62 -4.17 6.37 -7.64
CA VAL A 62 -3.18 5.76 -8.52
C VAL A 62 -3.94 5.16 -9.68
N ASP A 63 -3.57 5.55 -10.89
CA ASP A 63 -4.22 5.09 -12.11
C ASP A 63 -3.31 4.19 -12.97
N ARG A 64 -3.83 3.72 -14.11
CA ARG A 64 -3.07 2.89 -15.05
C ARG A 64 -1.81 3.59 -15.57
N ALA A 65 -1.84 4.90 -15.77
CA ALA A 65 -0.66 5.64 -16.21
C ALA A 65 0.40 5.68 -15.11
N ASP A 66 0.00 5.73 -13.84
CA ASP A 66 0.91 5.63 -12.70
C ASP A 66 1.60 4.26 -12.65
N LEU A 67 0.87 3.16 -12.90
CA LEU A 67 1.49 1.83 -13.00
C LEU A 67 2.49 1.73 -14.17
N LEU A 68 2.16 2.31 -15.33
CA LEU A 68 3.03 2.29 -16.52
C LEU A 68 4.35 3.07 -16.35
N ARG A 69 4.46 3.93 -15.32
CA ARG A 69 5.73 4.59 -15.00
C ARG A 69 6.74 3.65 -14.32
N VAL A 70 6.29 2.49 -13.84
CA VAL A 70 7.08 1.57 -13.01
C VAL A 70 7.13 0.17 -13.62
N HIS A 71 5.98 -0.33 -14.03
CA HIS A 71 5.78 -1.69 -14.51
C HIS A 71 5.77 -1.73 -16.04
N SER A 72 6.09 -2.90 -16.61
CA SER A 72 6.03 -3.10 -18.05
C SER A 72 4.60 -2.99 -18.58
N THR A 73 4.47 -2.55 -19.84
CA THR A 73 3.17 -2.47 -20.52
C THR A 73 2.42 -3.81 -20.49
N ASP A 74 3.14 -4.91 -20.68
CA ASP A 74 2.55 -6.26 -20.67
C ASP A 74 2.03 -6.63 -19.28
N TYR A 75 2.80 -6.35 -18.22
CA TYR A 75 2.34 -6.64 -16.86
C TYR A 75 1.12 -5.80 -16.49
N VAL A 76 1.17 -4.49 -16.74
CA VAL A 76 0.02 -3.61 -16.51
C VAL A 76 -1.19 -4.06 -17.33
N SER A 77 -1.01 -4.51 -18.57
CA SER A 77 -2.12 -5.01 -19.37
C SER A 77 -2.78 -6.25 -18.76
N ARG A 78 -1.98 -7.17 -18.19
CA ARG A 78 -2.53 -8.34 -17.47
C ARG A 78 -3.36 -7.93 -16.25
N LEU A 79 -2.89 -6.95 -15.46
CA LEU A 79 -3.61 -6.43 -14.29
C LEU A 79 -4.99 -5.83 -14.61
N PHE A 80 -5.22 -5.34 -15.83
CA PHE A 80 -6.51 -4.79 -16.29
C PHE A 80 -7.26 -5.72 -17.27
N SER A 81 -7.03 -7.02 -17.15
CA SER A 81 -7.60 -8.04 -18.04
C SER A 81 -8.12 -9.23 -17.22
N PRO A 82 -8.73 -10.24 -17.85
CA PRO A 82 -9.04 -11.51 -17.19
C PRO A 82 -7.82 -12.22 -16.56
N GLY A 83 -6.59 -11.84 -16.91
CA GLY A 83 -5.36 -12.35 -16.29
C GLY A 83 -5.09 -11.87 -14.86
N LEU A 84 -5.83 -10.87 -14.35
CA LEU A 84 -5.58 -10.27 -13.02
C LEU A 84 -5.57 -11.31 -11.89
N GLU A 85 -6.54 -12.21 -11.84
CA GLU A 85 -6.62 -13.20 -10.76
C GLU A 85 -5.43 -14.15 -10.77
N ALA A 86 -4.94 -14.54 -11.95
CA ALA A 86 -3.74 -15.35 -12.07
C ALA A 86 -2.49 -14.60 -11.57
N GLU A 87 -2.40 -13.29 -11.83
CA GLU A 87 -1.33 -12.44 -11.28
C GLU A 87 -1.40 -12.36 -9.75
N ILE A 88 -2.61 -12.23 -9.18
CA ILE A 88 -2.81 -12.23 -7.72
C ILE A 88 -2.44 -13.59 -7.12
N ILE A 89 -2.97 -14.68 -7.67
CA ILE A 89 -2.66 -16.05 -7.21
C ILE A 89 -1.16 -16.29 -7.16
N ARG A 90 -0.44 -15.93 -8.24
CA ARG A 90 1.01 -16.09 -8.31
C ARG A 90 1.75 -15.16 -7.34
N THR A 91 1.35 -13.90 -7.26
CA THR A 91 1.99 -12.89 -6.38
C THR A 91 1.86 -13.24 -4.91
N TYR A 92 0.71 -13.81 -4.54
CA TYR A 92 0.39 -14.18 -3.17
C TYR A 92 0.68 -15.65 -2.85
N GLU A 93 1.25 -16.40 -3.80
CA GLU A 93 1.62 -17.81 -3.63
C GLU A 93 0.42 -18.68 -3.19
N LEU A 94 -0.76 -18.40 -3.74
CA LEU A 94 -2.05 -19.00 -3.32
C LEU A 94 -2.22 -20.46 -3.77
N ILE A 95 -1.38 -20.91 -4.71
CA ILE A 95 -1.35 -22.26 -5.25
C ILE A 95 0.10 -22.76 -5.21
N ASP A 96 0.30 -23.98 -4.71
CA ASP A 96 1.62 -24.62 -4.64
C ASP A 96 2.04 -25.28 -5.97
N ALA A 97 3.21 -25.91 -5.98
CA ALA A 97 3.77 -26.55 -7.18
C ALA A 97 2.94 -27.76 -7.66
N ASP A 98 2.14 -28.37 -6.78
CA ASP A 98 1.29 -29.52 -7.07
C ASP A 98 -0.14 -29.10 -7.49
N GLY A 99 -0.43 -27.79 -7.50
CA GLY A 99 -1.73 -27.24 -7.87
C GLY A 99 -2.74 -27.18 -6.71
N ASN A 100 -2.31 -27.43 -5.48
CA ASN A 100 -3.18 -27.34 -4.30
C ASN A 100 -3.23 -25.90 -3.78
N TYR A 101 -4.33 -25.56 -3.12
CA TYR A 101 -4.42 -24.28 -2.42
C TYR A 101 -3.42 -24.22 -1.28
N HIS A 102 -2.66 -23.12 -1.24
CA HIS A 102 -1.67 -22.83 -0.22
C HIS A 102 -1.95 -21.43 0.32
N ARG A 103 -2.25 -21.32 1.62
CA ARG A 103 -2.68 -20.06 2.26
C ARG A 103 -3.89 -19.42 1.55
N TYR A 104 -4.76 -20.26 0.98
CA TYR A 104 -5.93 -19.83 0.24
C TYR A 104 -7.12 -20.74 0.52
N GLN A 105 -8.23 -20.14 0.93
CA GLN A 105 -9.51 -20.77 1.24
C GLN A 105 -10.62 -20.04 0.49
N PRO A 106 -10.75 -20.24 -0.84
CA PRO A 106 -11.74 -19.53 -1.66
C PRO A 106 -13.19 -19.76 -1.20
N ALA A 107 -13.47 -20.92 -0.59
CA ALA A 107 -14.80 -21.23 -0.05
C ALA A 107 -15.21 -20.33 1.14
N LEU A 108 -14.24 -19.69 1.80
CA LEU A 108 -14.48 -18.74 2.89
C LEU A 108 -14.45 -17.28 2.43
N ALA A 109 -14.09 -17.02 1.17
CA ALA A 109 -14.00 -15.67 0.64
C ALA A 109 -15.40 -15.01 0.59
N THR A 110 -15.49 -13.80 1.12
CA THR A 110 -16.69 -12.95 1.05
C THR A 110 -16.59 -11.90 -0.06
N ARG A 111 -15.41 -11.76 -0.69
CA ARG A 111 -15.11 -10.84 -1.79
C ARG A 111 -14.25 -11.54 -2.85
N PRO A 112 -14.43 -11.22 -4.15
CA PRO A 112 -13.60 -11.78 -5.23
C PRO A 112 -12.18 -11.21 -5.21
N LEU A 113 -11.20 -11.98 -5.71
CA LEU A 113 -9.80 -11.53 -5.81
C LEU A 113 -9.64 -10.26 -6.65
N SER A 114 -10.48 -10.06 -7.67
CA SER A 114 -10.45 -8.85 -8.50
C SER A 114 -10.59 -7.55 -7.66
N GLU A 115 -11.40 -7.56 -6.60
CA GLU A 115 -11.57 -6.41 -5.70
C GLU A 115 -10.35 -6.15 -4.79
N LEU A 116 -9.44 -7.13 -4.64
CA LEU A 116 -8.17 -6.91 -3.96
C LEU A 116 -7.30 -5.91 -4.74
N PHE A 117 -7.40 -5.88 -6.06
CA PHE A 117 -6.65 -4.93 -6.88
C PHE A 117 -7.04 -3.48 -6.59
N ASP A 118 -8.33 -3.18 -6.44
CA ASP A 118 -8.81 -1.84 -6.08
C ASP A 118 -8.32 -1.42 -4.68
N ARG A 119 -8.29 -2.38 -3.73
CA ARG A 119 -7.71 -2.16 -2.39
C ARG A 119 -6.22 -1.84 -2.48
N ILE A 120 -5.48 -2.55 -3.32
CA ILE A 120 -4.05 -2.33 -3.56
C ILE A 120 -3.80 -0.94 -4.17
N LEU A 121 -4.58 -0.54 -5.18
CA LEU A 121 -4.46 0.79 -5.81
C LEU A 121 -4.81 1.91 -4.83
N THR A 122 -5.84 1.72 -4.00
CA THR A 122 -6.22 2.64 -2.93
C THR A 122 -5.07 2.83 -1.93
N ARG A 123 -4.41 1.74 -1.52
CA ARG A 123 -3.24 1.81 -0.63
C ARG A 123 -2.06 2.53 -1.30
N ALA A 124 -1.78 2.25 -2.56
CA ALA A 124 -0.74 2.95 -3.32
C ALA A 124 -1.03 4.46 -3.41
N GLY A 125 -2.30 4.85 -3.56
CA GLY A 125 -2.77 6.23 -3.46
C GLY A 125 -2.47 6.87 -2.11
N GLY A 126 -2.63 6.12 -1.02
CA GLY A 126 -2.21 6.55 0.33
C GLY A 126 -0.71 6.86 0.42
N THR A 127 0.15 6.04 -0.20
CA THR A 127 1.59 6.29 -0.26
C THR A 127 1.90 7.58 -1.03
N LEU A 128 1.25 7.82 -2.16
CA LEU A 128 1.39 9.09 -2.90
C LEU A 128 0.93 10.30 -2.08
N GLN A 129 -0.22 10.20 -1.39
CA GLN A 129 -0.73 11.25 -0.50
C GLN A 129 0.26 11.54 0.64
N CYS A 130 0.82 10.50 1.24
CA CYS A 130 1.84 10.60 2.28
C CYS A 130 3.07 11.35 1.77
N CYS A 131 3.61 10.97 0.61
CA CYS A 131 4.77 11.66 0.04
C CYS A 131 4.47 13.14 -0.27
N ARG A 132 3.33 13.46 -0.87
CA ARG A 132 2.93 14.87 -1.13
C ARG A 132 2.85 15.67 0.17
N ARG A 133 2.24 15.08 1.21
CA ARG A 133 2.16 15.74 2.50
C ARG A 133 3.52 15.90 3.16
N ALA A 134 4.43 14.93 3.03
CA ALA A 134 5.79 15.04 3.53
C ALA A 134 6.57 16.18 2.86
N LEU A 135 6.34 16.47 1.57
CA LEU A 135 6.95 17.62 0.89
C LEU A 135 6.49 18.97 1.44
N GLU A 136 5.25 19.05 1.95
CA GLU A 136 4.67 20.28 2.51
C GLU A 136 5.03 20.45 4.00
N SER A 137 4.99 19.35 4.74
CA SER A 137 5.10 19.35 6.20
C SER A 137 6.51 18.99 6.70
N GLY A 138 7.36 18.43 5.85
CA GLY A 138 8.68 17.91 6.20
C GLY A 138 8.66 16.44 6.67
N PHE A 139 7.51 15.92 7.12
CA PHE A 139 7.38 14.52 7.52
C PHE A 139 5.94 14.02 7.42
N CYS A 140 5.77 12.85 6.80
CA CYS A 140 4.53 12.09 6.88
C CYS A 140 4.83 10.60 6.98
N PHE A 141 4.11 9.90 7.86
CA PHE A 141 4.12 8.44 7.96
C PHE A 141 2.78 7.86 7.48
N TYR A 142 2.79 6.69 6.86
CA TYR A 142 1.58 6.01 6.42
C TYR A 142 1.62 4.52 6.79
N PHE A 143 0.58 4.06 7.47
CA PHE A 143 0.48 2.67 7.95
C PHE A 143 0.11 1.64 6.87
N GLY A 144 -0.42 2.07 5.71
CA GLY A 144 -0.95 1.16 4.69
C GLY A 144 -0.06 0.97 3.46
N GLY A 145 1.14 1.55 3.44
CA GLY A 145 2.10 1.42 2.33
C GLY A 145 3.11 0.30 2.57
N GLY A 146 4.19 0.30 1.78
CA GLY A 146 5.34 -0.60 1.98
C GLY A 146 5.35 -1.81 1.06
N MET A 147 4.64 -1.76 -0.07
CA MET A 147 4.66 -2.81 -1.08
C MET A 147 5.95 -2.70 -1.91
N HIS A 148 7.06 -3.19 -1.36
CA HIS A 148 8.40 -2.99 -1.91
C HIS A 148 8.95 -4.14 -2.79
N HIS A 149 8.34 -5.33 -2.75
CA HIS A 149 8.86 -6.51 -3.47
C HIS A 149 8.46 -6.61 -4.94
N ALA A 150 7.41 -5.89 -5.37
CA ALA A 150 6.91 -5.98 -6.75
C ALA A 150 7.98 -5.55 -7.76
N GLN A 151 8.12 -6.34 -8.83
CA GLN A 151 9.11 -6.14 -9.88
C GLN A 151 8.48 -5.44 -11.10
N LYS A 152 9.32 -5.08 -12.07
CA LYS A 152 8.86 -4.42 -13.30
C LYS A 152 7.82 -5.25 -14.06
N GLU A 153 7.98 -6.58 -14.12
CA GLU A 153 7.20 -7.45 -15.02
C GLU A 153 6.24 -8.39 -14.30
N TYR A 154 6.29 -8.44 -12.97
CA TYR A 154 5.47 -9.33 -12.14
C TYR A 154 5.41 -8.86 -10.67
N GLY A 155 4.35 -9.25 -9.96
CA GLY A 155 4.26 -9.13 -8.51
C GLY A 155 4.99 -10.28 -7.80
N ALA A 156 5.52 -10.01 -6.61
CA ALA A 156 6.29 -10.94 -5.78
C ALA A 156 6.18 -10.56 -4.30
N GLY A 157 6.42 -11.51 -3.39
CA GLY A 157 6.44 -11.25 -1.95
C GLY A 157 5.19 -10.54 -1.44
N PHE A 158 4.00 -10.98 -1.88
CA PHE A 158 2.70 -10.38 -1.53
C PHE A 158 2.51 -8.93 -2.00
N CYS A 159 3.39 -8.43 -2.87
CA CYS A 159 3.32 -7.10 -3.46
C CYS A 159 2.97 -7.21 -4.95
N LEU A 160 1.73 -6.86 -5.30
CA LEU A 160 1.29 -6.86 -6.70
C LEU A 160 1.86 -5.66 -7.47
N VAL A 161 1.97 -4.51 -6.82
CA VAL A 161 2.54 -3.27 -7.38
C VAL A 161 3.52 -2.66 -6.41
N ASN A 162 4.45 -1.83 -6.90
CA ASN A 162 5.42 -1.15 -6.05
C ASN A 162 4.96 0.27 -5.70
N ASP A 163 4.24 0.45 -4.59
CA ASP A 163 3.61 1.73 -4.24
C ASP A 163 4.62 2.86 -4.01
N LEU A 164 5.74 2.55 -3.36
CA LEU A 164 6.83 3.52 -3.13
C LEU A 164 7.38 4.04 -4.45
N VAL A 165 7.73 3.13 -5.37
CA VAL A 165 8.28 3.54 -6.67
C VAL A 165 7.21 4.26 -7.51
N ILE A 166 5.94 3.82 -7.46
CA ILE A 166 4.83 4.52 -8.13
C ILE A 166 4.72 5.96 -7.65
N ALA A 167 4.68 6.17 -6.33
CA ALA A 167 4.58 7.51 -5.75
C ALA A 167 5.76 8.40 -6.15
N LEU A 168 6.99 7.89 -6.11
CA LEU A 168 8.18 8.64 -6.49
C LEU A 168 8.19 9.00 -7.98
N ARG A 169 7.84 8.07 -8.87
CA ARG A 169 7.75 8.34 -10.31
C ARG A 169 6.65 9.34 -10.63
N ARG A 170 5.52 9.28 -9.92
CA ARG A 170 4.43 10.25 -10.05
C ARG A 170 4.88 11.65 -9.64
N LEU A 171 5.58 11.79 -8.51
CA LEU A 171 6.13 13.08 -8.05
C LEU A 171 7.22 13.65 -8.97
N GLN A 172 8.04 12.80 -9.59
CA GLN A 172 8.99 13.23 -10.61
C GLN A 172 8.28 13.73 -11.87
N ALA A 173 7.24 13.03 -12.33
CA ALA A 173 6.43 13.46 -13.47
C ALA A 173 5.70 14.78 -13.20
N GLU A 174 5.33 15.03 -11.94
CA GLU A 174 4.74 16.29 -11.46
C GLU A 174 5.78 17.39 -11.16
N THR A 175 7.07 17.14 -11.46
CA THR A 175 8.21 18.02 -11.20
C THR A 175 8.35 18.48 -9.74
N ARG A 176 7.74 17.74 -8.79
CA ARG A 176 7.79 18.03 -7.35
C ARG A 176 9.12 17.63 -6.72
N ILE A 177 9.78 16.61 -7.28
CA ILE A 177 11.09 16.14 -6.86
C ILE A 177 11.95 15.81 -8.08
N ARG A 178 13.27 15.92 -7.94
CA ARG A 178 14.22 15.46 -8.96
C ARG A 178 14.85 14.12 -8.61
N ARG A 179 15.16 13.91 -7.33
CA ARG A 179 15.79 12.70 -6.78
C ARG A 179 15.11 12.33 -5.48
N ALA A 180 15.11 11.03 -5.18
CA ALA A 180 14.70 10.48 -3.91
C ALA A 180 15.70 9.42 -3.47
N TRP A 181 15.82 9.22 -2.16
CA TRP A 181 16.47 8.06 -1.58
C TRP A 181 15.39 7.14 -1.03
N VAL A 182 15.53 5.85 -1.31
CA VAL A 182 14.73 4.80 -0.70
C VAL A 182 15.66 4.07 0.25
N ILE A 183 15.29 4.05 1.53
CA ILE A 183 16.00 3.33 2.58
C ILE A 183 15.06 2.22 3.01
N ASP A 184 15.46 0.99 2.73
CA ASP A 184 14.70 -0.21 3.08
C ASP A 184 15.35 -0.87 4.30
N VAL A 185 14.54 -1.11 5.33
CA VAL A 185 14.95 -1.69 6.61
C VAL A 185 14.13 -2.94 6.95
N ASP A 186 13.28 -3.38 6.02
CA ASP A 186 12.58 -4.66 6.14
C ASP A 186 13.59 -5.83 6.01
N ALA A 187 13.28 -6.97 6.64
CA ALA A 187 14.25 -8.02 6.97
C ALA A 187 14.07 -9.30 6.14
#